data_AF-A0A926EQU4-F1
#
_entry.id   AF-A0A926EQU4-F1
#
_cell.length_a   1.000
_cell.length_b   1.000
_cell.length_c   1.000
_cell.angle_alpha   90.00
_cell.angle_beta   90.00
_cell.angle_gamma   90.00
#
_symmetry.space_group_name_H-M   'P 1'
#
loop_
_entity.id
_entity.type
_entity.pdbx_description
1 polymer ?
#
loop_
_entity_poly.entity_id
_entity_poly.type
_entity_poly.pdbx_seq_one_letter_code
_entity_poly.pdbx_strand_id
1 'polypeptide(L)'
;MEPMKNLCGLIPESLHKRLMEGKDPEMTNGEYLTKILTAYLDQPATAKPELRTLAVQISEDMFQQLKSYLDAHAPMTQKALIQDLLNHALDQWEQGEEPLQDATLQDNKKERTLAIAMPETLFQRVEQYLGARNGVSKRAFVVGLVSQELRSWELEQYQGEAQEQDGTQDQELDPEQDEQGFGMSMTM
;
A
#
# COMPACT_ATOMS: atom_id res chain seq x y z
N MET A 1 25.70 39.80 23.09
CA MET A 1 26.81 38.94 22.63
C MET A 1 26.87 37.75 23.56
N GLU A 2 26.55 36.57 23.08
CA GLU A 2 26.66 35.33 23.85
C GLU A 2 28.12 34.85 23.89
N PRO A 3 28.61 34.29 25.00
CA PRO A 3 29.97 33.77 25.10
C PRO A 3 30.15 32.51 24.24
N MET A 4 31.04 32.57 23.24
CA MET A 4 31.36 31.44 22.35
C MET A 4 32.35 30.47 23.01
N LYS A 5 32.10 29.17 22.91
CA LYS A 5 33.00 28.09 23.39
C LYS A 5 33.43 27.22 22.21
N ASN A 6 34.71 26.86 22.15
CA ASN A 6 35.24 25.99 21.09
C ASN A 6 34.83 24.54 21.32
N LEU A 7 34.06 23.97 20.39
CA LEU A 7 33.76 22.54 20.34
C LEU A 7 34.80 21.87 19.43
N CYS A 8 35.73 21.10 19.98
CA CYS A 8 36.71 20.33 19.22
C CYS A 8 36.50 18.84 19.52
N GLY A 9 36.11 18.06 18.51
CA GLY A 9 35.92 16.62 18.62
C GLY A 9 36.36 15.93 17.34
N LEU A 10 36.90 14.72 17.47
CA LEU A 10 37.23 13.87 16.33
C LEU A 10 35.92 13.41 15.68
N ILE A 11 35.67 13.85 14.45
CA ILE A 11 34.56 13.40 13.62
C ILE A 11 35.06 12.37 12.59
N PRO A 12 34.29 11.32 12.31
CA PRO A 12 34.68 10.31 11.33
C PRO A 12 34.81 10.92 9.92
N GLU A 13 35.76 10.43 9.14
CA GLU A 13 36.13 10.98 7.82
C GLU A 13 34.95 11.06 6.85
N SER A 14 34.00 10.11 6.93
CA SER A 14 32.78 10.11 6.13
C SER A 14 31.88 11.33 6.41
N LEU A 15 31.78 11.74 7.68
CA LEU A 15 31.03 12.94 8.06
C LEU A 15 31.81 14.20 7.70
N HIS A 16 33.12 14.21 7.92
CA HIS A 16 33.99 15.33 7.56
C HIS A 16 33.93 15.63 6.05
N LYS A 17 33.95 14.60 5.21
CA LYS A 17 33.84 14.73 3.76
C LYS A 17 32.48 15.29 3.35
N ARG A 18 31.38 14.73 3.88
CA ARG A 18 30.02 15.26 3.63
C ARG A 18 29.85 16.72 4.06
N LEU A 19 30.42 17.08 5.21
CA LEU A 19 30.43 18.44 5.72
C LEU A 19 31.16 19.36 4.75
N MET A 20 32.35 18.99 4.29
CA MET A 20 33.11 19.78 3.32
C MET A 20 32.47 19.84 1.93
N GLU A 21 31.79 18.79 1.48
CA GLU A 21 31.07 18.77 0.19
C GLU A 21 29.88 19.75 0.17
N GLY A 22 29.19 19.94 1.30
CA GLY A 22 28.09 20.90 1.43
C GLY A 22 28.52 22.32 1.81
N LYS A 23 29.82 22.58 1.92
CA LYS A 23 30.35 23.84 2.41
C LYS A 23 30.68 24.79 1.25
N ASP A 24 30.09 25.99 1.28
CA ASP A 24 30.54 27.09 0.43
C ASP A 24 31.98 27.52 0.76
N PRO A 25 32.83 27.73 -0.26
CA PRO A 25 34.24 28.07 -0.06
C PRO A 25 34.47 29.41 0.67
N GLU A 26 33.45 30.27 0.70
CA GLU A 26 33.51 31.59 1.35
C GLU A 26 33.18 31.57 2.86
N MET A 27 32.72 30.44 3.41
CA MET A 27 32.28 30.37 4.81
C MET A 27 33.33 29.75 5.74
N THR A 28 33.45 30.26 6.96
CA THR A 28 34.37 29.67 7.96
C THR A 28 33.82 28.34 8.49
N ASN A 29 34.71 27.40 8.86
CA ASN A 29 34.28 26.11 9.41
C ASN A 29 33.43 26.28 10.68
N GLY A 30 33.72 27.31 11.48
CA GLY A 30 32.95 27.65 12.67
C GLY A 30 31.54 28.11 12.34
N GLU A 31 31.36 29.02 11.38
CA GLU A 31 30.03 29.50 10.97
C GLU A 31 29.19 28.41 10.32
N TYR A 32 29.80 27.54 9.53
CA TYR A 32 29.09 26.40 8.93
C TYR A 32 28.68 25.37 9.99
N LEU A 33 29.56 25.07 10.94
CA LEU A 33 29.22 24.20 12.06
C LEU A 33 28.12 24.80 12.93
N THR A 34 28.16 26.11 13.19
CA THR A 34 27.07 26.83 13.87
C THR A 34 25.79 26.76 13.07
N LYS A 35 25.78 27.03 11.75
CA LYS A 35 24.58 26.91 10.92
C LYS A 35 24.00 25.50 10.91
N ILE A 36 24.84 24.47 10.82
CA ILE A 36 24.40 23.08 10.85
C ILE A 36 23.87 22.71 12.23
N LEU A 37 24.59 23.05 13.29
CA LEU A 37 24.15 22.78 14.66
C LEU A 37 22.86 23.56 14.96
N THR A 38 22.76 24.82 14.57
CA THR A 38 21.53 25.61 14.69
C THR A 38 20.42 24.97 13.86
N ALA A 39 20.62 24.62 12.59
CA ALA A 39 19.59 23.96 11.79
C ALA A 39 19.20 22.57 12.31
N TYR A 40 20.11 21.86 13.00
CA TYR A 40 19.86 20.57 13.63
C TYR A 40 19.21 20.68 15.02
N LEU A 41 19.50 21.76 15.76
CA LEU A 41 18.92 22.05 17.08
C LEU A 41 17.59 22.82 16.98
N ASP A 42 17.43 23.62 15.92
CA ASP A 42 16.22 24.36 15.52
C ASP A 42 15.27 23.47 14.70
N GLN A 43 15.79 22.41 14.08
CA GLN A 43 14.97 21.24 13.76
C GLN A 43 14.29 20.82 15.07
N PRO A 44 12.95 20.85 15.14
CA PRO A 44 12.26 20.45 16.36
C PRO A 44 12.70 19.02 16.67
N ALA A 45 13.37 18.84 17.80
CA ALA A 45 13.84 17.56 18.32
C ALA A 45 12.68 16.60 18.71
N THR A 46 11.54 16.72 18.03
CA THR A 46 10.33 15.92 18.16
C THR A 46 9.78 15.43 16.82
N ALA A 47 10.55 15.43 15.73
CA ALA A 47 10.25 14.54 14.61
C ALA A 47 10.66 13.09 14.94
N LYS A 48 10.15 12.56 16.06
CA LYS A 48 9.81 11.13 16.06
C LYS A 48 8.87 10.98 14.87
N PRO A 49 8.92 9.90 14.07
CA PRO A 49 7.79 9.59 13.22
C PRO A 49 6.61 9.46 14.18
N GLU A 50 5.80 10.52 14.31
CA GLU A 50 4.69 10.55 15.24
C GLU A 50 3.69 9.57 14.63
N LEU A 51 3.77 8.33 15.12
CA LEU A 51 2.94 7.25 14.64
C LEU A 51 1.55 7.52 15.18
N ARG A 52 0.69 8.08 14.35
CA ARG A 52 -0.72 8.26 14.64
C ARG A 52 -1.44 6.93 14.42
N THR A 53 -2.18 6.50 15.43
CA THR A 53 -3.01 5.30 15.32
C THR A 53 -4.37 5.67 14.74
N LEU A 54 -4.64 5.18 13.53
CA LEU A 54 -5.98 5.23 12.96
C LEU A 54 -6.77 4.02 13.48
N ALA A 55 -7.76 4.27 14.33
CA ALA A 55 -8.66 3.26 14.85
C ALA A 55 -10.04 3.40 14.20
N VAL A 56 -10.50 2.35 13.53
CA VAL A 56 -11.83 2.28 12.90
C VAL A 56 -12.56 1.02 13.35
N GLN A 57 -13.88 1.09 13.41
CA GLN A 57 -14.73 -0.07 13.72
C GLN A 57 -15.15 -0.74 12.41
N ILE A 58 -14.83 -2.02 12.28
CA ILE A 58 -15.18 -2.84 11.11
C ILE A 58 -16.03 -4.04 11.57
N SER A 59 -16.82 -4.63 10.68
CA SER A 59 -17.62 -5.80 11.01
C SER A 59 -16.74 -7.03 11.28
N GLU A 60 -17.19 -7.94 12.15
CA GLU A 60 -16.47 -9.19 12.47
C GLU A 60 -16.16 -10.04 11.23
N ASP A 61 -17.11 -10.12 10.30
CA ASP A 61 -16.98 -10.83 9.02
C ASP A 61 -15.80 -10.31 8.18
N MET A 62 -15.73 -8.99 7.98
CA MET A 62 -14.63 -8.32 7.28
C MET A 62 -13.28 -8.54 7.98
N PHE A 63 -13.24 -8.52 9.31
CA PHE A 63 -12.01 -8.79 10.05
C PHE A 63 -11.52 -10.22 9.80
N GLN A 64 -12.45 -11.18 9.69
CA GLN A 64 -12.13 -12.58 9.42
C GLN A 64 -11.65 -12.78 7.97
N GLN A 65 -12.32 -12.17 6.99
CA GLN A 65 -11.86 -12.17 5.59
C GLN A 65 -10.48 -11.52 5.45
N LEU A 66 -10.25 -10.37 6.09
CA LEU A 66 -8.95 -9.70 6.14
C LEU A 66 -7.86 -10.60 6.72
N LYS A 67 -8.19 -11.38 7.75
CA LYS A 67 -7.25 -12.33 8.34
C LYS A 67 -6.92 -13.47 7.37
N SER A 68 -7.91 -14.03 6.67
CA SER A 68 -7.68 -15.06 5.65
C SER A 68 -6.84 -14.54 4.48
N TYR A 69 -7.10 -13.32 4.03
CA TYR A 69 -6.29 -12.64 3.01
C TYR A 69 -4.83 -12.49 3.43
N LEU A 70 -4.58 -12.05 4.68
CA LEU A 70 -3.22 -11.92 5.21
C LEU A 70 -2.49 -13.26 5.34
N ASP A 71 -3.21 -14.35 5.57
CA ASP A 71 -2.63 -15.70 5.62
C ASP A 71 -2.20 -16.15 4.20
N ALA A 72 -3.04 -15.89 3.19
CA ALA A 72 -2.74 -16.18 1.79
C ALA A 72 -1.62 -15.30 1.20
N HIS A 73 -1.54 -14.03 1.62
CA HIS A 73 -0.54 -13.05 1.19
C HIS A 73 0.64 -12.89 2.19
N ALA A 74 0.92 -13.91 3.00
CA ALA A 74 2.06 -13.90 3.92
C ALA A 74 3.38 -13.71 3.15
N PRO A 75 4.33 -12.87 3.65
CA PRO A 75 4.45 -12.32 5.00
C PRO A 75 3.89 -10.89 5.18
N MET A 76 2.84 -10.50 4.45
CA MET A 76 2.24 -9.17 4.58
C MET A 76 1.49 -9.00 5.92
N THR A 77 1.64 -7.84 6.56
CA THR A 77 0.96 -7.55 7.85
C THR A 77 -0.30 -6.72 7.64
N GLN A 78 -1.27 -6.84 8.56
CA GLN A 78 -2.50 -6.03 8.53
C GLN A 78 -2.20 -4.54 8.45
N LYS A 79 -1.19 -4.08 9.21
CA LYS A 79 -0.72 -2.69 9.16
C LYS A 79 -0.22 -2.32 7.78
N ALA A 80 0.65 -3.14 7.19
CA ALA A 80 1.24 -2.87 5.88
C ALA A 80 0.16 -2.78 4.81
N LEU A 81 -0.79 -3.72 4.81
CA LEU A 81 -1.91 -3.73 3.87
C LEU A 81 -2.77 -2.47 3.97
N ILE A 82 -3.22 -2.10 5.17
CA ILE A 82 -4.07 -0.91 5.33
C ILE A 82 -3.28 0.35 4.94
N GLN A 83 -2.00 0.42 5.30
CA GLN A 83 -1.15 1.55 4.91
C GLN A 83 -0.98 1.64 3.40
N ASP A 84 -0.79 0.52 2.72
CA ASP A 84 -0.65 0.45 1.27
C ASP A 84 -1.94 0.90 0.57
N LEU A 85 -3.08 0.35 0.98
CA LEU A 85 -4.40 0.73 0.50
C LEU A 85 -4.68 2.24 0.68
N LEU A 86 -4.33 2.79 1.86
CA LEU A 86 -4.47 4.22 2.12
C LEU A 86 -3.57 5.05 1.23
N ASN A 87 -2.30 4.67 1.07
CA ASN A 87 -1.37 5.39 0.18
C ASN A 87 -1.87 5.36 -1.27
N HIS A 88 -2.26 4.19 -1.78
CA HIS A 88 -2.75 4.03 -3.14
C HIS A 88 -4.04 4.84 -3.37
N ALA A 89 -4.95 4.86 -2.40
CA ALA A 89 -6.17 5.66 -2.48
C ALA A 89 -5.87 7.17 -2.49
N LEU A 90 -4.94 7.62 -1.63
CA LEU A 90 -4.55 9.01 -1.57
C LEU A 90 -3.81 9.45 -2.84
N ASP A 91 -2.95 8.60 -3.40
CA ASP A 91 -2.24 8.89 -4.66
C ASP A 91 -3.23 9.04 -5.83
N GLN A 92 -4.19 8.10 -5.96
CA GLN A 92 -5.28 8.23 -6.95
C GLN A 92 -6.05 9.55 -6.78
N TRP A 93 -6.35 9.94 -5.54
CA TRP A 93 -7.01 11.22 -5.27
C TRP A 93 -6.15 12.43 -5.66
N GLU A 94 -4.84 12.39 -5.38
CA GLU A 94 -3.89 13.43 -5.81
C GLU A 94 -3.81 13.51 -7.35
N GLN A 95 -4.02 12.39 -8.06
CA GLN A 95 -4.14 12.34 -9.52
C GLN A 95 -5.51 12.76 -10.06
N GLY A 96 -6.49 13.01 -9.18
CA GLY A 96 -7.85 13.41 -9.54
C GLY A 96 -8.82 12.26 -9.80
N GLU A 97 -8.44 11.03 -9.49
CA GLU A 97 -9.33 9.87 -9.47
C GLU A 97 -10.08 9.74 -8.14
N GLU A 98 -11.25 9.11 -8.19
CA GLU A 98 -12.05 8.84 -6.99
C GLU A 98 -11.77 7.40 -6.52
N PRO A 99 -10.89 7.20 -5.52
CA PRO A 99 -10.47 5.85 -5.11
C PRO A 99 -11.58 5.05 -4.43
N LEU A 100 -12.68 5.71 -4.03
CA LEU A 100 -13.82 5.08 -3.38
C LEU A 100 -15.07 5.30 -4.23
N GLN A 101 -15.64 4.22 -4.76
CA GLN A 101 -16.83 4.26 -5.62
C GLN A 101 -18.14 3.98 -4.87
N ASP A 102 -18.15 3.14 -3.83
CA ASP A 102 -19.31 2.95 -2.96
C ASP A 102 -18.88 2.21 -1.68
N ALA A 103 -18.98 2.85 -0.52
CA ALA A 103 -18.76 2.17 0.76
C ALA A 103 -20.12 1.80 1.35
N THR A 104 -20.64 0.63 0.99
CA THR A 104 -21.81 0.07 1.68
C THR A 104 -21.42 -0.23 3.12
N LEU A 105 -21.78 0.66 4.05
CA LEU A 105 -21.68 0.40 5.48
C LEU A 105 -22.73 -0.67 5.82
N GLN A 106 -22.30 -1.93 5.92
CA GLN A 106 -23.13 -2.94 6.53
C GLN A 106 -23.16 -2.70 8.04
N ASP A 107 -24.29 -2.20 8.53
CA ASP A 107 -24.59 -2.15 9.96
C ASP A 107 -24.73 -3.60 10.45
N ASN A 108 -23.69 -4.10 11.11
CA ASN A 108 -23.68 -5.44 11.68
C ASN A 108 -23.47 -5.35 13.18
N LYS A 109 -24.22 -6.15 13.94
CA LYS A 109 -24.31 -6.10 15.41
C LYS A 109 -23.01 -6.41 16.16
N LYS A 110 -21.94 -6.76 15.43
CA LYS A 110 -20.63 -7.13 15.95
C LYS A 110 -19.53 -6.34 15.25
N GLU A 111 -19.09 -5.28 15.92
CA GLU A 111 -18.00 -4.42 15.47
C GLU A 111 -16.70 -4.80 16.17
N ARG A 112 -15.61 -4.91 15.40
CA ARG A 112 -14.24 -5.10 15.86
C ARG A 112 -13.44 -3.83 15.59
N THR A 113 -12.67 -3.38 16.58
CA THR A 113 -11.78 -2.24 16.41
C THR A 113 -10.51 -2.66 15.67
N LEU A 114 -10.32 -2.07 14.50
CA LEU A 114 -9.11 -2.17 13.70
C LEU A 114 -8.24 -0.94 13.97
N ALA A 115 -7.09 -1.13 14.59
CA ALA A 115 -6.17 -0.05 14.96
C ALA A 115 -4.84 -0.21 14.24
N ILE A 116 -4.49 0.76 13.39
CA ILE A 116 -3.25 0.77 12.62
C ILE A 116 -2.40 1.98 12.97
N ALA A 117 -1.16 1.76 13.41
CA ALA A 117 -0.19 2.82 13.63
C ALA A 117 0.48 3.24 12.31
N MET A 118 0.37 4.51 11.92
CA MET A 118 0.90 5.06 10.67
C MET A 118 1.60 6.41 10.86
N PRO A 119 2.53 6.81 9.98
CA PRO A 119 3.18 8.10 10.11
C PRO A 119 2.17 9.24 10.02
N GLU A 120 2.41 10.32 10.76
CA GLU A 120 1.54 11.50 10.80
C GLU A 120 1.28 12.08 9.41
N THR A 121 2.26 12.05 8.51
CA THR A 121 2.12 12.49 7.11
C THR A 121 1.00 11.74 6.38
N LEU A 122 0.87 10.43 6.60
CA LEU A 122 -0.20 9.62 6.03
C LEU A 122 -1.54 9.99 6.67
N PHE A 123 -1.56 10.10 8.00
CA PHE A 123 -2.78 10.45 8.74
C PHE A 123 -3.34 11.82 8.29
N GLN A 124 -2.50 12.82 8.12
CA GLN A 124 -2.89 14.15 7.66
C GLN A 124 -3.47 14.11 6.24
N ARG A 125 -2.87 13.34 5.31
CA ARG A 125 -3.44 13.16 3.96
C ARG A 125 -4.81 12.50 4.01
N VAL A 126 -5.00 11.49 4.86
CA VAL A 126 -6.32 10.88 5.08
C VAL A 126 -7.32 11.92 5.57
N GLU A 127 -6.96 12.75 6.56
CA GLU A 127 -7.85 13.82 7.02
C GLU A 127 -8.15 14.87 5.95
N GLN A 128 -7.16 15.22 5.12
CA GLN A 128 -7.34 16.16 4.01
C GLN A 128 -8.31 15.62 2.96
N TYR A 129 -8.16 14.34 2.58
CA TYR A 129 -9.08 13.65 1.68
C TYR A 129 -10.51 13.64 2.23
N LEU A 130 -10.67 13.33 3.53
CA LEU A 130 -11.98 13.29 4.17
C LEU A 130 -12.60 14.69 4.33
N GLY A 131 -11.76 15.71 4.57
CA GLY A 131 -12.20 17.11 4.63
C GLY A 131 -12.63 17.65 3.27
N ALA A 132 -11.98 17.21 2.18
CA ALA A 132 -12.36 17.57 0.82
C ALA A 132 -13.66 16.87 0.39
N ARG A 133 -13.86 15.61 0.78
CA ARG A 133 -15.03 14.80 0.44
C ARG A 133 -16.04 14.84 1.60
N ASN A 134 -16.83 15.92 1.67
CA ASN A 134 -17.86 16.22 2.69
C ASN A 134 -18.96 15.13 2.82
N GLY A 135 -18.62 13.94 3.33
CA GLY A 135 -19.56 12.85 3.54
C GLY A 135 -18.92 11.48 3.81
N VAL A 136 -17.63 11.29 3.51
CA VAL A 136 -16.96 10.02 3.79
C VAL A 136 -16.35 10.07 5.20
N SER A 137 -16.70 9.11 6.05
CA SER A 137 -16.09 8.97 7.39
C SER A 137 -14.79 8.16 7.31
N LYS A 138 -13.84 8.37 8.24
CA LYS A 138 -12.60 7.55 8.37
C LYS A 138 -12.90 6.05 8.31
N ARG A 139 -13.97 5.63 8.99
CA ARG A 139 -14.50 4.25 8.94
C ARG A 139 -14.90 3.85 7.52
N ALA A 140 -15.79 4.60 6.88
CA ALA A 140 -16.28 4.28 5.54
C ALA A 140 -15.15 4.21 4.51
N PHE A 141 -14.15 5.08 4.65
CA PHE A 141 -12.97 5.08 3.81
C PHE A 141 -12.15 3.80 3.97
N VAL A 142 -11.70 3.49 5.20
CA VAL A 142 -10.89 2.28 5.45
C VAL A 142 -11.68 1.01 5.13
N VAL A 143 -12.96 0.93 5.52
CA VAL A 143 -13.83 -0.20 5.22
C VAL A 143 -14.00 -0.38 3.72
N GLY A 144 -14.23 0.70 2.98
CA GLY A 144 -14.38 0.67 1.53
C GLY A 144 -13.12 0.12 0.84
N LEU A 145 -11.95 0.62 1.22
CA LEU A 145 -10.67 0.17 0.67
C LEU A 145 -10.42 -1.32 0.94
N VAL A 146 -10.61 -1.76 2.18
CA VAL A 146 -10.43 -3.17 2.55
C VAL A 146 -11.45 -4.05 1.83
N SER A 147 -12.70 -3.61 1.70
CA SER A 147 -13.75 -4.39 1.00
C SER A 147 -13.41 -4.57 -0.48
N GLN A 148 -12.90 -3.52 -1.11
CA GLN A 148 -12.51 -3.55 -2.52
C GLN A 148 -11.33 -4.51 -2.75
N GLU A 149 -10.32 -4.48 -1.88
CA GLU A 149 -9.18 -5.37 -1.97
C GLU A 149 -9.59 -6.83 -1.79
N LEU A 150 -10.41 -7.12 -0.77
CA LEU A 150 -10.89 -8.48 -0.52
C LEU A 150 -11.74 -9.02 -1.67
N ARG A 151 -12.56 -8.17 -2.30
CA ARG A 151 -13.33 -8.55 -3.49
C ARG A 151 -12.42 -8.85 -4.68
N SER A 152 -11.35 -8.08 -4.85
CA SER A 152 -10.37 -8.29 -5.93
C SER A 152 -9.68 -9.65 -5.74
N TRP A 153 -9.23 -9.93 -4.52
CA TRP A 153 -8.65 -11.22 -4.16
C TRP A 153 -9.59 -12.41 -4.38
N GLU A 154 -10.85 -12.29 -3.96
CA GLU A 154 -11.85 -13.32 -4.21
C GLU A 154 -11.99 -13.61 -5.71
N LEU A 155 -12.04 -12.56 -6.54
CA LEU A 155 -12.12 -12.70 -7.99
C LEU A 155 -10.89 -13.41 -8.59
N GLU A 156 -9.70 -13.11 -8.07
CA GLU A 156 -8.45 -13.74 -8.49
C GLU A 156 -8.40 -15.23 -8.14
N GLN A 157 -8.93 -15.62 -6.97
CA GLN A 157 -9.08 -17.04 -6.61
C GLN A 157 -9.98 -17.77 -7.62
N TYR A 158 -11.14 -17.20 -7.95
CA TYR A 158 -12.06 -17.80 -8.95
C TYR A 158 -11.51 -17.82 -10.38
N GLN A 159 -10.73 -16.81 -10.79
CA GLN A 159 -10.12 -16.80 -12.13
C GLN A 159 -8.94 -17.77 -12.26
N GLY A 160 -8.17 -17.99 -11.19
CA GLY A 160 -7.11 -19.01 -11.18
C GLY A 160 -7.65 -20.41 -11.44
N GLU A 161 -8.82 -20.73 -10.90
CA GLU A 161 -9.47 -22.04 -11.07
C GLU A 161 -10.07 -22.25 -12.48
N ALA A 162 -10.41 -21.17 -13.18
CA ALA A 162 -11.02 -21.24 -14.52
C ALA A 162 -10.00 -21.47 -15.65
N GLN A 163 -8.71 -21.21 -15.43
CA GLN A 163 -7.66 -21.42 -16.44
C GLN A 163 -6.99 -22.80 -16.39
N GLU A 164 -7.20 -23.60 -15.33
CA GLU A 164 -6.60 -24.94 -15.22
C GLU A 164 -7.45 -26.09 -15.82
N GLN A 165 -8.63 -25.79 -16.41
CA GLN A 165 -9.48 -26.82 -17.03
C GLN A 165 -9.48 -26.84 -18.58
N ASP A 166 -8.69 -26.00 -19.26
CA ASP A 166 -8.63 -25.97 -20.74
C ASP A 166 -7.35 -26.60 -21.34
N GLY A 167 -6.66 -27.45 -20.57
CA GLY A 167 -5.38 -28.05 -20.98
C GLY A 167 -5.40 -29.51 -21.43
N THR A 168 -6.56 -30.20 -21.44
CA THR A 168 -6.56 -31.66 -21.70
C THR A 168 -7.80 -32.15 -22.45
N GLN A 169 -8.01 -31.70 -23.68
CA GLN A 169 -8.82 -32.44 -24.65
C GLN A 169 -8.20 -32.34 -26.06
N ASP A 170 -7.08 -33.02 -26.28
CA ASP A 170 -6.81 -33.61 -27.59
C ASP A 170 -6.68 -35.11 -27.40
N GLN A 171 -7.84 -35.75 -27.48
CA GLN A 171 -7.99 -37.15 -27.80
C GLN A 171 -7.32 -37.36 -29.15
N GLU A 172 -6.15 -37.98 -29.18
CA GLU A 172 -5.59 -38.59 -30.40
C GLU A 172 -6.59 -39.67 -30.86
N LEU A 173 -7.60 -39.24 -31.62
CA LEU A 173 -8.44 -40.12 -32.40
C LEU A 173 -7.62 -40.43 -33.67
N ASP A 174 -6.94 -41.57 -33.62
CA ASP A 174 -6.35 -42.24 -34.77
C ASP A 174 -7.37 -42.38 -35.92
N PRO A 175 -7.21 -41.69 -37.07
CA PRO A 175 -8.12 -41.82 -38.18
C PRO A 175 -7.42 -42.54 -39.33
N GLU A 176 -7.06 -43.80 -39.17
CA GLU A 176 -6.69 -44.64 -40.32
C GLU A 176 -7.43 -45.99 -40.29
N GLN A 177 -8.70 -45.97 -40.71
CA GLN A 177 -9.31 -47.15 -41.33
C GLN A 177 -10.06 -46.81 -42.64
N ASP A 178 -9.59 -47.51 -43.66
CA ASP A 178 -10.27 -48.02 -44.85
C ASP A 178 -10.48 -47.10 -46.08
N GLU A 179 -9.49 -47.18 -46.96
CA GLU A 179 -9.61 -47.10 -48.41
C GLU A 179 -10.55 -48.20 -48.98
N GLN A 180 -11.87 -48.15 -48.81
CA GLN A 180 -12.77 -49.04 -49.59
C GLN A 180 -14.12 -48.39 -49.91
N GLY A 181 -14.44 -48.21 -51.20
CA GLY A 181 -15.83 -48.00 -51.63
C GLY A 181 -16.13 -47.15 -52.87
N PHE A 182 -15.23 -47.04 -53.85
CA PHE A 182 -15.63 -46.60 -55.19
C PHE A 182 -16.44 -47.73 -55.85
N GLY A 183 -17.74 -47.55 -56.10
CA GLY A 183 -18.53 -48.59 -56.76
C GLY A 183 -20.03 -48.38 -56.79
N MET A 184 -20.48 -47.43 -57.61
CA MET A 184 -21.85 -47.39 -58.12
C MET A 184 -22.26 -48.76 -58.66
N SER A 185 -23.43 -49.27 -58.28
CA SER A 185 -24.14 -50.28 -59.07
C SER A 185 -25.65 -50.09 -58.92
N MET A 186 -26.17 -49.38 -59.91
CA MET A 186 -27.55 -49.34 -60.35
C MET A 186 -27.86 -50.67 -61.04
N THR A 187 -28.90 -51.39 -60.63
CA THR A 187 -29.53 -52.43 -61.44
C THR A 187 -31.02 -52.50 -61.12
N MET A 188 -31.79 -52.74 -62.18
CA MET A 188 -33.20 -52.47 -62.47
C MET A 188 -34.25 -53.06 -61.52
#